data_AF-A0A930JN47-F1
#
_entry.id   AF-A0A930JN47-F1
#
_cell.length_a   1.000
_cell.length_b   1.000
_cell.length_c   1.000
_cell.angle_alpha   90.00
_cell.angle_beta   90.00
_cell.angle_gamma   90.00
#
_symmetry.space_group_name_H-M   'P 1'
#
loop_
_entity.id
_entity.type
_entity.pdbx_description
1 polymer ?
#
loop_
_entity_poly.entity_id
_entity_poly.type
_entity_poly.pdbx_seq_one_letter_code
_entity_poly.pdbx_strand_id
1 'polypeptide(L)'
;FNLLHNKQLFINQLKTNTLGSRTIDEGSMDEDSGMNFSEYVAVLSGNTDLLEKARLDKKITTLESERKNFLRERDAATGKLAEIESSVSFHMDKIKEAQSDLALFEKRVERDEEGTPINKLTIKGVEDSTDIKAIAARLQEIDEKARTKGEYNKIGEVYGFSIMVKTESTSKDLFDCSVNRFFVKGQESIY
;
A
#
# COMPACT_ATOMS: atom_id res chain seq x y z
N PHE A 1 -25.26 -43.27 -23.28
CA PHE A 1 -24.71 -44.64 -23.44
C PHE A 1 -24.04 -45.10 -22.14
N ASN A 2 -24.65 -45.98 -21.33
CA ASN A 2 -23.99 -46.52 -20.10
C ASN A 2 -24.40 -47.97 -19.73
N LEU A 3 -25.07 -48.68 -20.65
CA LEU A 3 -25.55 -50.05 -20.41
C LEU A 3 -24.40 -51.05 -20.27
N LEU A 4 -23.30 -50.86 -21.01
CA LEU A 4 -22.15 -51.77 -20.95
C LEU A 4 -21.37 -51.58 -19.64
N HIS A 5 -21.20 -50.33 -19.18
CA HIS A 5 -20.54 -50.03 -17.92
C HIS A 5 -21.34 -50.57 -16.72
N ASN A 6 -22.66 -50.33 -16.70
CA ASN A 6 -23.55 -50.84 -15.65
C ASN A 6 -23.63 -52.37 -15.64
N LYS A 7 -23.67 -53.01 -16.83
CA LYS A 7 -23.57 -54.48 -16.92
C LYS A 7 -22.23 -54.99 -16.40
N GLN A 8 -21.12 -54.31 -16.71
CA GLN A 8 -19.79 -54.70 -16.23
C GLN A 8 -19.65 -54.55 -14.72
N LEU A 9 -20.20 -53.48 -14.14
CA LEU A 9 -20.20 -53.22 -12.70
C LEU A 9 -21.04 -54.26 -11.95
N PHE A 10 -22.22 -54.59 -12.48
CA PHE A 10 -23.07 -55.66 -11.96
C PHE A 10 -22.39 -57.04 -12.03
N ILE A 11 -21.71 -57.33 -13.15
CA ILE A 11 -20.93 -58.56 -13.31
C ILE A 11 -19.78 -58.61 -12.30
N ASN A 12 -19.10 -57.49 -12.05
CA ASN A 12 -18.01 -57.43 -11.07
C ASN A 12 -18.52 -57.65 -9.64
N GLN A 13 -19.65 -57.05 -9.27
CA GLN A 13 -20.30 -57.25 -7.97
C GLN A 13 -20.77 -58.71 -7.76
N LEU A 14 -21.28 -59.36 -8.82
CA LEU A 14 -21.58 -60.80 -8.84
C LEU A 14 -20.33 -61.64 -8.62
N LYS A 15 -19.23 -61.32 -9.32
CA LYS A 15 -17.95 -62.04 -9.22
C LYS A 15 -17.30 -61.90 -7.85
N THR A 16 -17.44 -60.75 -7.20
CA THR A 16 -16.84 -60.49 -5.88
C THR A 16 -17.78 -60.81 -4.71
N ASN A 17 -18.97 -61.35 -4.98
CA ASN A 17 -19.98 -61.71 -3.98
C ASN A 17 -20.37 -60.55 -3.03
N THR A 18 -20.24 -59.31 -3.52
CA THR A 18 -20.55 -58.07 -2.79
C THR A 18 -21.93 -57.53 -3.16
N LEU A 19 -22.87 -58.42 -3.51
CA LEU A 19 -24.26 -58.10 -3.85
C LEU A 19 -25.03 -57.39 -2.74
N GLY A 20 -24.58 -57.49 -1.48
CA GLY A 20 -25.17 -56.81 -0.32
C GLY A 20 -24.78 -55.34 -0.17
N SER A 21 -23.72 -54.88 -0.84
CA SER A 21 -23.29 -53.47 -0.85
C SER A 21 -23.96 -52.75 -2.00
N ARG A 22 -25.22 -52.32 -1.82
CA ARG A 22 -25.94 -51.48 -2.80
C ARG A 22 -25.34 -50.08 -2.82
N THR A 23 -24.22 -49.91 -3.49
CA THR A 23 -23.85 -48.59 -4.02
C THR A 23 -24.47 -48.52 -5.41
N ILE A 24 -25.74 -48.09 -5.46
CA ILE A 24 -26.33 -47.64 -6.71
C ILE A 24 -25.60 -46.34 -7.00
N ASP A 25 -24.62 -46.41 -7.91
CA ASP A 25 -24.02 -45.23 -8.48
C ASP A 25 -25.09 -44.55 -9.36
N GLU A 26 -25.83 -43.63 -8.76
CA GLU A 26 -26.81 -42.75 -9.41
C GLU A 26 -26.13 -41.66 -10.27
N GLY A 27 -24.85 -41.81 -10.60
CA GLY A 27 -24.07 -40.82 -11.36
C GLY A 27 -24.29 -40.81 -12.87
N SER A 28 -25.25 -41.53 -13.45
CA SER A 28 -25.49 -41.45 -14.89
C SER A 28 -26.47 -40.32 -15.23
N MET A 29 -25.92 -39.17 -15.64
CA MET A 29 -26.65 -38.09 -16.30
C MET A 29 -27.46 -38.67 -17.48
N ASP A 30 -28.76 -38.39 -17.53
CA ASP A 30 -29.56 -38.64 -18.73
C ASP A 30 -29.18 -37.60 -19.79
N GLU A 31 -28.64 -38.04 -20.93
CA GLU A 31 -28.08 -37.13 -21.95
C GLU A 31 -29.15 -36.39 -22.75
N ASP A 32 -30.43 -36.77 -22.63
CA ASP A 32 -31.54 -36.07 -23.29
C ASP A 32 -32.15 -34.93 -22.44
N SER A 33 -31.99 -34.96 -21.11
CA SER A 33 -32.55 -33.96 -20.17
C SER A 33 -31.54 -33.29 -19.24
N GLY A 34 -30.34 -33.85 -19.07
CA GLY A 34 -29.31 -33.34 -18.14
C GLY A 34 -29.70 -33.42 -16.65
N MET A 35 -30.77 -34.11 -16.28
CA MET A 35 -31.22 -34.26 -14.89
C MET A 35 -30.64 -35.53 -14.24
N ASN A 36 -30.30 -35.42 -12.96
CA ASN A 36 -29.83 -36.55 -12.15
C ASN A 36 -31.01 -37.51 -11.87
N PHE A 37 -30.76 -38.82 -11.76
CA PHE A 37 -31.79 -39.84 -11.52
C PHE A 37 -32.63 -39.56 -10.26
N SER A 38 -32.00 -39.08 -9.18
CA SER A 38 -32.74 -38.69 -7.97
C SER A 38 -33.65 -37.48 -8.20
N GLU A 39 -33.30 -36.55 -9.11
CA GLU A 39 -34.17 -35.45 -9.52
C GLU A 39 -35.35 -35.94 -10.35
N TYR A 40 -35.10 -36.88 -11.26
CA TYR A 40 -36.13 -37.51 -12.08
C TYR A 40 -37.17 -38.25 -11.23
N VAL A 41 -36.74 -39.06 -10.26
CA VAL A 41 -37.63 -39.79 -9.34
C VAL A 41 -38.42 -38.83 -8.43
N ALA A 42 -37.81 -37.75 -7.96
CA ALA A 42 -38.48 -36.73 -7.16
C ALA A 42 -39.61 -36.05 -7.95
N VAL A 43 -39.35 -35.71 -9.23
CA VAL A 43 -40.36 -35.12 -10.12
C VAL A 43 -41.50 -36.12 -10.42
N LEU A 44 -41.18 -37.38 -10.73
CA LEU A 44 -42.18 -38.40 -11.03
C LEU A 44 -43.05 -38.80 -9.83
N SER A 45 -42.47 -38.82 -8.63
CA SER A 45 -43.20 -39.12 -7.39
C SER A 45 -44.07 -37.95 -6.90
N GLY A 46 -43.97 -36.78 -7.56
CA GLY A 46 -44.68 -35.55 -7.16
C GLY A 46 -44.15 -34.93 -5.87
N ASN A 47 -43.02 -35.42 -5.34
CA ASN A 47 -42.40 -34.91 -4.12
C ASN A 47 -41.00 -34.36 -4.44
N THR A 48 -40.97 -33.08 -4.80
CA THR A 48 -39.74 -32.33 -5.13
C THR A 48 -39.19 -31.51 -3.97
N ASP A 49 -39.81 -31.57 -2.78
CA ASP A 49 -39.48 -30.71 -1.63
C ASP A 49 -37.99 -30.80 -1.25
N LEU A 50 -37.43 -32.02 -1.24
CA LEU A 50 -36.02 -32.23 -0.90
C LEU A 50 -35.08 -31.64 -1.95
N LEU A 51 -35.47 -31.69 -3.22
CA LEU A 51 -34.69 -31.14 -4.33
C LEU A 51 -34.73 -29.61 -4.34
N GLU A 52 -35.91 -29.03 -4.16
CA GLU A 52 -36.08 -27.58 -4.06
C GLU A 52 -35.34 -27.03 -2.85
N LYS A 53 -35.44 -27.69 -1.70
CA LYS A 53 -34.66 -27.34 -0.51
C LYS A 53 -33.17 -27.37 -0.79
N ALA A 54 -32.63 -28.42 -1.40
CA ALA A 54 -31.20 -28.50 -1.71
C ALA A 54 -30.75 -27.40 -2.69
N ARG A 55 -31.58 -27.05 -3.68
CA ARG A 55 -31.31 -25.93 -4.60
C ARG A 55 -31.31 -24.59 -3.87
N LEU A 56 -32.25 -24.38 -2.95
CA LEU A 56 -32.33 -23.17 -2.12
C LEU A 56 -31.13 -23.08 -1.17
N ASP A 57 -30.78 -24.17 -0.47
CA ASP A 57 -29.62 -24.22 0.44
C ASP A 57 -28.32 -23.92 -0.30
N LYS A 58 -28.14 -24.45 -1.52
CA LYS A 58 -26.99 -24.13 -2.38
C LYS A 58 -26.97 -22.64 -2.74
N LYS A 59 -28.11 -22.08 -3.13
CA LYS A 59 -28.22 -20.65 -3.47
C LYS A 59 -27.94 -19.76 -2.27
N ILE A 60 -28.45 -20.12 -1.09
CA ILE A 60 -28.19 -19.41 0.18
C ILE A 60 -26.69 -19.43 0.47
N THR A 61 -26.05 -20.60 0.40
CA THR A 61 -24.60 -20.74 0.65
C THR A 61 -23.78 -19.87 -0.29
N THR A 62 -24.11 -19.84 -1.59
CA THR A 62 -23.45 -18.97 -2.57
C THR A 62 -23.64 -17.50 -2.21
N LEU A 63 -24.88 -17.06 -1.97
CA LEU A 63 -25.18 -15.66 -1.63
C LEU A 63 -24.51 -15.20 -0.32
N GLU A 64 -24.45 -16.07 0.69
CA GLU A 64 -23.75 -15.78 1.94
C GLU A 64 -22.24 -15.61 1.71
N SER A 65 -21.65 -16.45 0.85
CA SER A 65 -20.24 -16.35 0.48
C SER A 65 -19.93 -15.06 -0.29
N GLU A 66 -20.79 -14.68 -1.23
CA GLU A 66 -20.67 -13.44 -2.01
C GLU A 66 -20.82 -12.21 -1.13
N ARG A 67 -21.82 -12.20 -0.23
CA ARG A 67 -22.00 -11.12 0.74
C ARG A 67 -20.78 -10.94 1.62
N LYS A 68 -20.18 -12.03 2.10
CA LYS A 68 -18.97 -11.99 2.92
C LYS A 68 -17.78 -11.42 2.15
N ASN A 69 -17.60 -11.81 0.89
CA ASN A 69 -16.53 -11.28 0.05
C ASN A 69 -16.74 -9.78 -0.25
N PHE A 70 -17.96 -9.39 -0.60
CA PHE A 70 -18.32 -7.99 -0.82
C PHE A 70 -18.02 -7.11 0.41
N LEU A 71 -18.38 -7.57 1.61
CA LEU A 71 -18.10 -6.83 2.84
C LEU A 71 -16.59 -6.65 3.07
N ARG A 72 -15.79 -7.70 2.85
CA ARG A 72 -14.33 -7.62 2.95
C ARG A 72 -13.72 -6.63 1.96
N GLU A 73 -14.18 -6.67 0.71
CA GLU A 73 -13.68 -5.77 -0.33
C GLU A 73 -14.07 -4.32 -0.04
N ARG A 74 -15.31 -4.09 0.42
CA ARG A 74 -15.76 -2.77 0.87
C ARG A 74 -14.91 -2.27 2.04
N ASP A 75 -14.67 -3.10 3.05
CA ASP A 75 -13.88 -2.70 4.22
C ASP A 75 -12.41 -2.41 3.81
N ALA A 76 -11.84 -3.20 2.91
CA ALA A 76 -10.52 -2.92 2.34
C ALA A 76 -10.49 -1.61 1.53
N ALA A 77 -11.52 -1.34 0.74
CA ALA A 77 -11.63 -0.11 -0.06
C ALA A 77 -11.80 1.13 0.82
N THR A 78 -12.63 1.05 1.85
CA THR A 78 -12.81 2.14 2.83
C THR A 78 -11.55 2.41 3.63
N GLY A 79 -10.79 1.38 4.02
CA GLY A 79 -9.49 1.55 4.66
C GLY A 79 -8.47 2.27 3.76
N LYS A 80 -8.37 1.86 2.49
CA LYS A 80 -7.52 2.55 1.50
C LYS A 80 -7.94 4.00 1.28
N LEU A 81 -9.25 4.26 1.23
CA LEU A 81 -9.78 5.61 1.06
C LEU A 81 -9.40 6.50 2.25
N ALA A 82 -9.55 6.01 3.48
CA ALA A 82 -9.14 6.75 4.67
C ALA A 82 -7.61 7.02 4.69
N GLU A 83 -6.79 6.08 4.25
CA GLU A 83 -5.35 6.27 4.10
C GLU A 83 -5.01 7.37 3.08
N ILE A 84 -5.68 7.33 1.91
CA ILE A 84 -5.51 8.35 0.87
C ILE A 84 -5.99 9.72 1.37
N GLU A 85 -7.12 9.81 2.05
CA GLU A 85 -7.61 11.07 2.63
C GLU A 85 -6.65 11.63 3.69
N SER A 86 -6.08 10.77 4.54
CA SER A 86 -5.05 11.18 5.50
C SER A 86 -3.77 11.66 4.80
N SER A 87 -3.38 11.00 3.70
CA SER A 87 -2.22 11.41 2.91
C SER A 87 -2.47 12.75 2.21
N VAL A 88 -3.65 12.93 1.62
CA VAL A 88 -4.04 14.18 0.96
C VAL A 88 -4.07 15.34 1.94
N SER A 89 -4.67 15.17 3.13
CA SER A 89 -4.67 16.22 4.16
C SER A 89 -3.26 16.58 4.62
N PHE A 90 -2.41 15.57 4.91
CA PHE A 90 -1.00 15.79 5.26
C PHE A 90 -0.24 16.56 4.16
N HIS A 91 -0.40 16.14 2.90
CA HIS A 91 0.26 16.81 1.77
C HIS A 91 -0.30 18.21 1.51
N MET A 92 -1.61 18.43 1.67
CA MET A 92 -2.22 19.75 1.56
C MET A 92 -1.67 20.72 2.60
N ASP A 93 -1.50 20.28 3.85
CA ASP A 93 -0.94 21.12 4.90
C ASP A 93 0.53 21.43 4.62
N LYS A 94 1.31 20.45 4.14
CA LYS A 94 2.69 20.67 3.69
C LYS A 94 2.80 21.63 2.51
N ILE A 95 1.85 21.60 1.57
CA ILE A 95 1.79 22.54 0.45
C ILE A 95 1.47 23.95 0.95
N LYS A 96 0.48 24.12 1.85
CA LYS A 96 0.17 25.43 2.43
C LYS A 96 1.36 26.02 3.16
N GLU A 97 2.05 25.19 3.94
CA GLU A 97 3.27 25.55 4.64
C GLU A 97 4.35 26.03 3.65
N ALA A 98 4.65 25.23 2.62
CA ALA A 98 5.61 25.58 1.59
C ALA A 98 5.23 26.84 0.80
N GLN A 99 3.94 27.05 0.53
CA GLN A 99 3.44 28.26 -0.12
C GLN A 99 3.63 29.49 0.77
N SER A 100 3.42 29.36 2.09
CA SER A 100 3.65 30.44 3.04
C SER A 100 5.13 30.81 3.14
N ASP A 101 6.01 29.81 3.15
CA ASP A 101 7.46 29.98 3.13
C ASP A 101 7.92 30.62 1.81
N LEU A 102 7.36 30.19 0.67
CA LEU A 102 7.65 30.78 -0.63
C LEU A 102 7.23 32.26 -0.67
N ALA A 103 6.05 32.60 -0.17
CA ALA A 103 5.58 33.99 -0.13
C ALA A 103 6.47 34.87 0.77
N LEU A 104 7.01 34.32 1.86
CA LEU A 104 7.97 35.00 2.72
C LEU A 104 9.32 35.17 2.04
N PHE A 105 9.79 34.13 1.34
CA PHE A 105 10.99 34.17 0.54
C PHE A 105 10.89 35.24 -0.56
N GLU A 106 9.81 35.28 -1.32
CA GLU A 106 9.57 36.28 -2.37
C GLU A 106 9.55 37.72 -1.82
N LYS A 107 9.06 37.94 -0.60
CA LYS A 107 9.10 39.26 0.05
C LYS A 107 10.49 39.69 0.49
N ARG A 108 11.37 38.73 0.80
CA ARG A 108 12.69 38.98 1.39
C ARG A 108 13.83 38.84 0.38
N VAL A 109 13.56 38.27 -0.78
CA VAL A 109 14.58 38.02 -1.80
C VAL A 109 15.02 39.36 -2.38
N GLU A 110 16.28 39.71 -2.11
CA GLU A 110 16.97 40.80 -2.78
C GLU A 110 17.42 40.27 -4.15
N ARG A 111 16.97 40.92 -5.24
CA ARG A 111 17.37 40.58 -6.61
C ARG A 111 18.36 41.64 -7.11
N ASP A 112 19.32 41.22 -7.91
CA ASP A 112 20.25 42.13 -8.58
C ASP A 112 19.58 42.87 -9.76
N GLU A 113 20.34 43.73 -10.43
CA GLU A 113 19.90 44.49 -11.60
C GLU A 113 19.58 43.61 -12.83
N GLU A 114 19.99 42.34 -12.84
CA GLU A 114 19.70 41.33 -13.88
C GLU A 114 18.52 40.40 -13.50
N GLY A 115 17.91 40.60 -12.32
CA GLY A 115 16.78 39.82 -11.83
C GLY A 115 17.17 38.49 -11.16
N THR A 116 18.46 38.25 -10.93
CA THR A 116 18.97 37.05 -10.25
C THR A 116 18.87 37.25 -8.72
N PRO A 117 18.36 36.27 -7.95
CA PRO A 117 18.32 36.36 -6.50
C PRO A 117 19.74 36.36 -5.89
N ILE A 118 20.11 37.44 -5.19
CA ILE A 118 21.42 37.61 -4.57
C ILE A 118 21.45 36.87 -3.23
N ASN A 119 22.10 35.70 -3.20
CA ASN A 119 22.09 34.80 -2.04
C ASN A 119 22.72 35.44 -0.78
N LYS A 120 21.87 35.93 0.13
CA LYS A 120 22.27 36.55 1.41
C LYS A 120 22.41 35.49 2.50
N LEU A 121 23.42 34.64 2.33
CA LEU A 121 23.73 33.54 3.23
C LEU A 121 24.63 34.04 4.38
N THR A 122 24.07 34.08 5.59
CA THR A 122 24.80 34.43 6.82
C THR A 122 25.17 33.15 7.56
N ILE A 123 26.45 32.85 7.70
CA ILE A 123 26.96 31.68 8.44
C ILE A 123 27.70 32.13 9.69
N LYS A 124 27.50 31.42 10.82
CA LYS A 124 28.20 31.68 12.07
C LYS A 124 29.72 31.67 11.86
N GLY A 125 30.37 32.80 12.15
CA GLY A 125 31.82 32.99 12.00
C GLY A 125 32.26 33.68 10.70
N VAL A 126 31.35 33.89 9.74
CA VAL A 126 31.56 34.67 8.52
C VAL A 126 30.27 35.45 8.23
N GLU A 127 29.91 36.34 9.17
CA GLU A 127 28.63 37.05 9.16
C GLU A 127 28.62 38.21 8.13
N ASP A 128 29.79 38.78 7.83
CA ASP A 128 29.96 39.98 6.99
C ASP A 128 30.63 39.73 5.63
N SER A 129 30.96 38.47 5.28
CA SER A 129 31.64 38.19 4.01
C SER A 129 30.64 37.98 2.88
N THR A 130 30.73 38.83 1.86
CA THR A 130 30.07 38.64 0.55
C THR A 130 30.85 37.71 -0.39
N ASP A 131 32.00 37.17 0.05
CA ASP A 131 32.83 36.30 -0.77
C ASP A 131 32.38 34.83 -0.66
N ILE A 132 31.85 34.32 -1.78
CA ILE A 132 31.39 32.94 -1.94
C ILE A 132 32.48 31.93 -1.54
N LYS A 133 33.75 32.24 -1.78
CA LYS A 133 34.87 31.34 -1.42
C LYS A 133 35.05 31.21 0.09
N ALA A 134 34.90 32.29 0.84
CA ALA A 134 35.01 32.26 2.30
C ALA A 134 33.85 31.48 2.94
N ILE A 135 32.64 31.67 2.41
CA ILE A 135 31.44 30.93 2.80
C ILE A 135 31.60 29.43 2.51
N ALA A 136 32.05 29.08 1.30
CA ALA A 136 32.28 27.69 0.90
C ALA A 136 33.35 27.01 1.77
N ALA A 137 34.46 27.70 2.05
CA ALA A 137 35.50 27.19 2.94
C ALA A 137 34.97 26.91 4.35
N ARG A 138 34.09 27.78 4.88
CA ARG A 138 33.45 27.53 6.17
C ARG A 138 32.42 26.42 6.16
N LEU A 139 31.61 26.31 5.11
CA LEU A 139 30.68 25.19 4.97
C LEU A 139 31.42 23.86 4.94
N GLN A 140 32.54 23.79 4.22
CA GLN A 140 33.38 22.60 4.18
C GLN A 140 34.01 22.30 5.55
N GLU A 141 34.47 23.31 6.28
CA GLU A 141 34.98 23.09 7.64
C GLU A 141 33.88 22.60 8.59
N ILE A 142 32.65 23.10 8.46
CA ILE A 142 31.49 22.61 9.21
C ILE A 142 31.17 21.17 8.79
N ASP A 143 31.23 20.84 7.51
CA ASP A 143 31.00 19.50 6.99
C ASP A 143 32.04 18.48 7.53
N GLU A 144 33.29 18.90 7.69
CA GLU A 144 34.35 18.03 8.22
C GLU A 144 34.33 17.94 9.76
N LYS A 145 33.98 19.03 10.46
CA LYS A 145 34.09 19.11 11.93
C LYS A 145 32.78 18.93 12.69
N ALA A 146 31.62 19.08 12.06
CA ALA A 146 30.35 18.95 12.76
C ALA A 146 30.13 17.50 13.19
N ARG A 147 30.00 17.29 14.50
CA ARG A 147 29.54 16.03 15.08
C ARG A 147 28.33 16.31 15.97
N THR A 148 27.19 16.42 15.32
CA THR A 148 25.91 16.76 15.96
C THR A 148 25.24 15.58 16.64
N LYS A 149 25.81 14.36 16.55
CA LYS A 149 25.29 13.13 17.18
C LYS A 149 23.80 12.87 16.87
N GLY A 150 23.33 13.32 15.70
CA GLY A 150 21.95 13.18 15.25
C GLY A 150 21.03 14.36 15.59
N GLU A 151 21.48 15.36 16.35
CA GLU A 151 20.73 16.58 16.62
C GLU A 151 20.88 17.61 15.50
N TYR A 152 19.92 18.54 15.41
CA TYR A 152 19.97 19.63 14.44
C TYR A 152 20.68 20.84 15.06
N ASN A 153 21.84 21.21 14.51
CA ASN A 153 22.58 22.40 14.95
C ASN A 153 22.41 23.56 13.98
N LYS A 154 21.96 24.73 14.47
CA LYS A 154 21.85 25.96 13.66
C LYS A 154 23.24 26.49 13.31
N ILE A 155 23.56 26.52 12.02
CA ILE A 155 24.84 27.00 11.49
C ILE A 155 24.75 28.39 10.86
N GLY A 156 23.55 28.81 10.45
CA GLY A 156 23.38 30.06 9.73
C GLY A 156 21.92 30.37 9.43
N GLU A 157 21.73 31.37 8.57
CA GLU A 157 20.43 31.87 8.15
C GLU A 157 20.51 32.38 6.71
N VAL A 158 19.48 32.11 5.92
CA VAL A 158 19.31 32.59 4.54
C VAL A 158 17.94 33.23 4.43
N TYR A 159 17.86 34.53 4.16
CA TYR A 159 16.60 35.28 4.05
C TYR A 159 15.60 35.05 5.21
N GLY A 160 16.09 34.86 6.43
CA GLY A 160 15.26 34.58 7.60
C GLY A 160 14.98 33.10 7.87
N PHE A 161 15.44 32.18 7.01
CA PHE A 161 15.32 30.74 7.18
C PHE A 161 16.57 30.16 7.83
N SER A 162 16.40 29.43 8.92
CA SER A 162 17.54 28.90 9.68
C SER A 162 18.15 27.69 8.99
N ILE A 163 19.44 27.73 8.70
CA ILE A 163 20.18 26.58 8.17
C ILE A 163 20.67 25.73 9.34
N MET A 164 20.38 24.45 9.26
CA MET A 164 20.71 23.44 10.26
C MET A 164 21.67 22.42 9.63
N VAL A 165 22.58 21.85 10.43
CA VAL A 165 23.39 20.69 10.05
C VAL A 165 23.03 19.53 10.96
N LYS A 166 22.92 18.33 10.40
CA LYS A 166 22.74 17.08 11.12
C LYS A 166 23.74 16.05 10.60
N THR A 167 24.34 15.31 11.51
CA THR A 167 25.30 14.26 11.24
C THR A 167 24.56 12.93 11.20
N GLU A 168 24.56 12.28 10.04
CA GLU A 168 23.99 10.96 9.86
C GLU A 168 25.13 9.94 9.77
N SER A 169 25.16 9.01 10.72
CA SER A 169 26.08 7.88 10.70
C SER A 169 25.59 6.86 9.69
N THR A 170 26.27 6.76 8.55
CA THR A 170 26.02 5.71 7.56
C THR A 170 27.09 4.64 7.71
N SER A 171 26.69 3.44 8.11
CA SER A 171 27.56 2.26 8.10
C SER A 171 27.62 1.71 6.67
N LYS A 172 28.64 2.10 5.90
CA LYS A 172 29.00 1.44 4.64
C LYS A 172 30.35 0.74 4.84
N ASP A 173 30.40 -0.56 4.57
CA ASP A 173 31.62 -1.38 4.57
C ASP A 173 32.43 -1.41 5.88
N LEU A 174 31.79 -1.70 7.02
CA LEU A 174 32.44 -1.82 8.35
C LEU A 174 33.15 -0.55 8.87
N PHE A 175 33.06 0.58 8.16
CA PHE A 175 33.50 1.88 8.63
C PHE A 175 32.29 2.74 9.00
N ASP A 176 32.33 3.32 10.20
CA ASP A 176 31.37 4.33 10.63
C ASP A 176 31.68 5.64 9.90
N CYS A 177 31.04 5.85 8.74
CA CYS A 177 31.14 7.08 7.99
C CYS A 177 30.08 8.06 8.50
N SER A 178 30.49 9.09 9.23
CA SER A 178 29.62 10.21 9.59
C SER A 178 29.55 11.20 8.43
N VAL A 179 28.38 11.34 7.81
CA VAL A 179 28.13 12.33 6.76
C VAL A 179 27.29 13.45 7.34
N ASN A 180 27.70 14.70 7.13
CA ASN A 180 26.92 15.85 7.53
C ASN A 180 25.97 16.25 6.40
N ARG A 181 24.71 16.53 6.76
CA ARG A 181 23.68 16.98 5.84
C ARG A 181 23.14 18.31 6.31
N PHE A 182 23.07 19.25 5.38
CA PHE A 182 22.54 20.59 5.59
C PHE A 182 21.05 20.61 5.27
N PHE A 183 20.28 21.26 6.12
CA PHE A 183 18.83 21.39 6.03
C PHE A 183 18.46 22.86 6.18
N VAL A 184 17.37 23.28 5.54
CA VAL A 184 16.83 24.62 5.71
C VAL A 184 15.50 24.49 6.45
N LYS A 185 15.42 25.13 7.62
CA LYS A 185 14.20 25.17 8.40
C LYS A 185 13.30 26.30 7.89
N GLY A 186 12.15 25.90 7.33
CA GLY A 186 10.99 26.75 7.05
C GLY A 186 10.38 27.31 8.32
N GLN A 187 9.33 28.13 8.20
CA GLN A 187 8.77 28.81 9.37
C GLN A 187 8.16 27.83 10.39
N GLU A 188 7.65 26.67 9.96
CA GLU A 188 7.06 25.65 10.84
C GLU A 188 7.79 24.27 10.78
N SER A 189 8.40 23.90 9.65
CA SER A 189 9.00 22.57 9.44
C SER A 189 10.44 22.64 8.94
N ILE A 190 11.22 21.60 9.27
CA ILE A 190 12.54 21.37 8.70
C ILE A 190 12.34 20.59 7.40
N TYR A 191 12.87 21.09 6.29
CA TYR A 191 12.88 20.42 4.98
C TYR A 191 14.24 19.78 4.72
#